data_AF-A0A7V2T763-F1
#
_entry.id   AF-A0A7V2T763-F1
#
_cell.length_a   1.000
_cell.length_b   1.000
_cell.length_c   1.000
_cell.angle_alpha   90.00
_cell.angle_beta   90.00
_cell.angle_gamma   90.00
#
_symmetry.space_group_name_H-M   'P 1'
#
loop_
_entity.id
_entity.type
_entity.pdbx_description
1 polymer ?
#
loop_
_entity_poly.entity_id
_entity_poly.type
_entity_poly.pdbx_seq_one_letter_code
_entity_poly.pdbx_strand_id
1 'polypeptide(L)'
;MSLAPFVHLRVRSAFSLLQGSIRHADLVEACRRQRMPAVAVTDDTNLFGVMPFCATAARAGIQPIVGALVPLDTGEANGRRNGRRTTEEHLLLLVQNEAGYRNLCRLLSDAYLGTDEAARPRLSVDALLAASEGLLLLTGGAFGPLGGLLRRREKDAAHELLRRLQEGFPGRLYIELQRHGLEEEEATEETFLEWAYAFDLPIVATNDVHFLDEGMYEAQQALLCIGAGTTLDDPERPRLTPEHRFKTAEEMARLFEDLPEAVANSLVIARRCAYAAPTRPPILPHFPTGEGRDEAEELRIRARQGLERRLEAHVFAPDAGEEERERAAAPYRERLEYELDVIVQMKFPGYFLIVADFIQWAKDQGIPVGPGRGSGAGSVVAWSLRITDLDPLRFGLLFERFLNPERVSMPDFDIDFCQDRRDEVIRYVQRKYGADRVAHIITFGKLQARAVLRDVGRVLGLPFGLVDRICKLV
;
A
#
# COMPACT_ATOMS: atom_id res chain seq x y z
N MET A 1 34.41 -6.35 11.64
CA MET A 1 33.68 -5.41 12.52
C MET A 1 32.29 -5.97 12.76
N SER A 2 31.81 -5.94 14.00
CA SER A 2 30.51 -6.51 14.41
C SER A 2 29.32 -5.68 13.90
N LEU A 3 28.16 -6.34 13.77
CA LEU A 3 26.86 -5.70 13.54
C LEU A 3 26.40 -4.95 14.79
N ALA A 4 25.52 -3.96 14.60
CA ALA A 4 24.92 -3.21 15.70
C ALA A 4 24.07 -4.12 16.62
N PRO A 5 24.11 -3.94 17.96
CA PRO A 5 23.36 -4.75 18.91
C PRO A 5 21.87 -4.34 19.05
N PHE A 6 21.36 -3.46 18.17
CA PHE A 6 20.00 -2.94 18.21
C PHE A 6 19.50 -2.67 16.79
N VAL A 7 18.18 -2.81 16.58
CA VAL A 7 17.49 -2.42 15.35
C VAL A 7 16.19 -1.70 15.68
N HIS A 8 15.81 -0.72 14.85
CA HIS A 8 14.54 -0.02 15.01
C HIS A 8 13.38 -0.87 14.51
N LEU A 9 12.40 -1.10 15.40
CA LEU A 9 11.17 -1.84 15.11
C LEU A 9 9.95 -0.95 14.88
N ARG A 10 10.10 0.36 15.09
CA ARG A 10 9.03 1.35 14.97
C ARG A 10 9.56 2.59 14.24
N VAL A 11 9.30 2.66 12.95
CA VAL A 11 9.73 3.74 12.07
C VAL A 11 8.60 4.12 11.15
N ARG A 12 8.22 5.40 11.15
CA ARG A 12 7.26 5.97 10.21
C ARG A 12 7.98 6.52 8.99
N SER A 13 7.63 5.99 7.84
CA SER A 13 8.11 6.49 6.55
C SER A 13 7.24 7.66 6.08
N ALA A 14 7.57 8.22 4.91
CA ALA A 14 6.73 9.19 4.23
C ALA A 14 5.33 8.65 3.86
N PHE A 15 5.09 7.33 3.97
CA PHE A 15 3.77 6.72 3.76
C PHE A 15 2.87 6.72 5.01
N SER A 16 3.42 7.05 6.19
CA SER A 16 2.66 7.64 7.28
C SER A 16 2.24 9.06 6.89
N LEU A 17 1.12 9.18 6.17
CA LEU A 17 0.71 10.41 5.49
C LEU A 17 0.61 11.59 6.48
N LEU A 18 1.40 12.64 6.22
CA LEU A 18 1.51 13.84 7.07
C LEU A 18 1.92 13.54 8.54
N GLN A 19 2.50 12.37 8.79
CA GLN A 19 2.96 11.90 10.10
C GLN A 19 4.42 11.47 10.10
N GLY A 20 4.96 10.97 8.99
CA GLY A 20 6.39 10.64 8.83
C GLY A 20 7.01 11.37 7.64
N SER A 21 8.32 11.61 7.70
CA SER A 21 9.08 12.30 6.64
C SER A 21 10.18 11.45 6.01
N ILE A 22 10.41 10.23 6.52
CA ILE A 22 11.55 9.40 6.15
C ILE A 22 11.30 8.69 4.81
N ARG A 23 12.18 8.92 3.84
CA ARG A 23 12.18 8.17 2.57
C ARG A 23 12.91 6.84 2.75
N HIS A 24 12.43 5.77 2.12
CA HIS A 24 13.03 4.44 2.25
C HIS A 24 14.52 4.39 1.90
N ALA A 25 14.95 5.14 0.88
CA ALA A 25 16.36 5.19 0.48
C ALA A 25 17.26 5.77 1.59
N ASP A 26 16.81 6.87 2.22
CA ASP A 26 17.57 7.53 3.28
C ASP A 26 17.59 6.67 4.57
N LEU A 27 16.48 5.99 4.88
CA LEU A 27 16.39 5.05 6.01
C LEU A 27 17.41 3.91 5.85
N VAL A 28 17.43 3.29 4.68
CA VAL A 28 18.33 2.16 4.40
C VAL A 28 19.79 2.61 4.43
N GLU A 29 20.11 3.81 3.95
CA GLU A 29 21.45 4.37 4.05
C GLU A 29 21.86 4.66 5.51
N ALA A 30 20.94 5.17 6.32
CA ALA A 30 21.17 5.35 7.76
C ALA A 30 21.47 4.00 8.45
N CYS A 31 20.71 2.94 8.13
CA CYS A 31 20.96 1.60 8.64
C CYS A 31 22.35 1.07 8.25
N ARG A 32 22.76 1.26 6.99
CA ARG A 32 24.10 0.86 6.50
C ARG A 32 25.21 1.59 7.24
N ARG A 33 25.10 2.92 7.39
CA ARG A 33 26.08 3.73 8.11
C ARG A 33 26.26 3.27 9.56
N GLN A 34 25.17 2.87 10.20
CA GLN A 34 25.16 2.40 11.58
C GLN A 34 25.33 0.87 11.73
N ARG A 35 25.48 0.13 10.62
CA ARG A 35 25.61 -1.34 10.60
C ARG A 35 24.46 -2.08 11.27
N MET A 36 23.25 -1.52 11.18
CA MET A 36 22.03 -2.20 11.61
C MET A 36 21.65 -3.26 10.57
N PRO A 37 21.51 -4.54 10.94
CA PRO A 37 21.24 -5.62 9.97
C PRO A 37 19.80 -5.63 9.46
N ALA A 38 18.87 -5.01 10.19
CA ALA A 38 17.44 -5.00 9.89
C ALA A 38 16.82 -3.67 10.30
N VAL A 39 15.66 -3.35 9.74
CA VAL A 39 14.83 -2.23 10.17
C VAL A 39 13.36 -2.51 9.85
N ALA A 40 12.45 -2.11 10.72
CA ALA A 40 11.03 -2.15 10.45
C ALA A 40 10.53 -0.82 9.88
N VAL A 41 9.60 -0.88 8.93
CA VAL A 41 8.74 0.24 8.58
C VAL A 41 7.34 -0.11 9.03
N THR A 42 6.77 0.74 9.88
CA THR A 42 5.50 0.54 10.57
C THR A 42 4.66 1.80 10.44
N ASP A 43 4.17 2.04 9.22
CA ASP A 43 3.36 3.22 8.91
C ASP A 43 1.98 3.17 9.58
N ASP A 44 1.35 4.33 9.71
CA ASP A 44 0.08 4.50 10.42
C ASP A 44 -1.08 3.89 9.63
N THR A 45 -1.60 2.77 10.12
CA THR A 45 -2.75 2.03 9.60
C THR A 45 -2.64 1.66 8.12
N ASN A 46 -1.43 1.46 7.60
CA ASN A 46 -1.27 1.14 6.18
C ASN A 46 -0.01 0.33 5.86
N LEU A 47 0.04 -0.18 4.63
CA LEU A 47 1.19 -0.84 4.02
C LEU A 47 1.54 -0.22 2.65
N PHE A 48 1.23 1.07 2.44
CA PHE A 48 1.36 1.71 1.13
C PHE A 48 2.78 1.65 0.58
N GLY A 49 3.77 1.82 1.45
CA GLY A 49 5.19 1.81 1.12
C GLY A 49 5.85 0.43 1.13
N VAL A 50 5.14 -0.65 1.49
CA VAL A 50 5.79 -1.93 1.86
C VAL A 50 6.58 -2.58 0.72
N MET A 51 6.01 -2.56 -0.49
CA MET A 51 6.62 -3.17 -1.68
C MET A 51 7.93 -2.46 -2.08
N PRO A 52 7.94 -1.12 -2.30
CA PRO A 52 9.19 -0.43 -2.60
C PRO A 52 10.18 -0.43 -1.43
N PHE A 53 9.71 -0.44 -0.17
CA PHE A 53 10.58 -0.59 1.01
C PHE A 53 11.33 -1.91 0.99
N CYS A 54 10.61 -3.04 0.89
CA CYS A 54 11.22 -4.38 0.88
C CYS A 54 12.25 -4.51 -0.23
N ALA A 55 11.92 -4.06 -1.44
CA ALA A 55 12.83 -4.08 -2.58
C ALA A 55 14.07 -3.19 -2.39
N THR A 56 13.94 -2.05 -1.68
CA THR A 56 15.05 -1.12 -1.42
C THR A 56 15.98 -1.65 -0.32
N ALA A 57 15.41 -2.13 0.78
CA ALA A 57 16.17 -2.72 1.89
C ALA A 57 16.94 -3.97 1.45
N ALA A 58 16.27 -4.89 0.75
CA ALA A 58 16.89 -6.13 0.27
C ALA A 58 18.08 -5.87 -0.67
N ARG A 59 17.95 -4.92 -1.61
CA ARG A 59 19.06 -4.52 -2.51
C ARG A 59 20.27 -3.94 -1.77
N ALA A 60 20.06 -3.38 -0.59
CA ALA A 60 21.11 -2.82 0.25
C ALA A 60 21.68 -3.82 1.27
N GLY A 61 21.19 -5.07 1.29
CA GLY A 61 21.60 -6.09 2.26
C GLY A 61 21.06 -5.85 3.68
N ILE A 62 19.99 -5.06 3.82
CA ILE A 62 19.29 -4.82 5.08
C ILE A 62 18.01 -5.66 5.08
N GLN A 63 17.76 -6.43 6.14
CA GLN A 63 16.53 -7.21 6.27
C GLN A 63 15.34 -6.26 6.49
N PRO A 64 14.34 -6.22 5.58
CA PRO A 64 13.12 -5.49 5.84
C PRO A 64 12.27 -6.25 6.86
N ILE A 65 11.76 -5.52 7.86
CA ILE A 65 10.73 -6.03 8.77
C ILE A 65 9.42 -5.31 8.40
N VAL A 66 8.40 -6.07 8.05
CA VAL A 66 7.09 -5.53 7.66
C VAL A 66 6.20 -5.43 8.88
N GLY A 67 5.54 -4.27 9.05
CA GLY A 67 4.53 -4.09 10.07
C GLY A 67 3.69 -2.84 9.84
N ALA A 68 2.78 -2.57 10.76
CA ALA A 68 1.97 -1.35 10.77
C ALA A 68 1.57 -0.98 12.19
N LEU A 69 1.36 0.32 12.41
CA LEU A 69 0.70 0.82 13.61
C LEU A 69 -0.81 0.72 13.41
N VAL A 70 -1.50 0.03 14.30
CA VAL A 70 -2.95 -0.18 14.20
C VAL A 70 -3.67 0.43 15.38
N PRO A 71 -4.62 1.36 15.15
CA PRO A 71 -5.39 1.95 16.23
C PRO A 71 -6.43 0.94 16.73
N LEU A 72 -6.52 0.83 18.06
CA LEU A 72 -7.45 -0.07 18.71
C LEU A 72 -8.66 0.71 19.22
N ASP A 73 -9.85 0.14 19.05
CA ASP A 73 -11.05 0.63 19.71
C ASP A 73 -11.14 0.05 21.13
N THR A 74 -10.92 0.90 22.12
CA THR A 74 -11.07 0.57 23.55
C THR A 74 -12.44 0.98 24.10
N GLY A 75 -13.41 1.34 23.26
CA GLY A 75 -14.78 1.65 23.65
C GLY A 75 -15.07 3.13 23.95
N GLU A 76 -14.11 4.04 23.75
CA GLU A 76 -14.38 5.48 23.80
C GLU A 76 -14.67 6.04 22.39
N ALA A 77 -15.96 6.33 22.17
CA ALA A 77 -16.48 6.85 20.92
C ALA A 77 -15.79 8.15 20.47
N ASN A 78 -15.30 8.16 19.24
CA ASN A 78 -15.08 9.35 18.41
C ASN A 78 -14.03 10.37 18.84
N GLY A 79 -12.85 9.95 19.29
CA GLY A 79 -11.61 10.77 19.17
C GLY A 79 -11.69 12.20 19.74
N ARG A 80 -12.68 12.47 20.59
CA ARG A 80 -13.05 13.78 21.11
C ARG A 80 -13.58 13.59 22.52
N ARG A 81 -12.78 14.00 23.50
CA ARG A 81 -13.21 14.08 24.91
C ARG A 81 -13.39 15.55 25.27
N ASN A 82 -14.59 15.93 25.71
CA ASN A 82 -14.93 17.34 26.03
C ASN A 82 -14.57 18.34 24.90
N GLY A 83 -14.73 17.94 23.63
CA GLY A 83 -14.36 18.78 22.47
C GLY A 83 -12.88 18.80 22.12
N ARG A 84 -11.99 18.14 22.89
CA ARG A 84 -10.55 18.01 22.60
C ARG A 84 -10.24 16.74 21.83
N ARG A 85 -9.42 16.86 20.78
CA ARG A 85 -8.95 15.75 19.95
C ARG A 85 -8.06 14.84 20.79
N THR A 86 -8.39 13.56 20.91
CA THR A 86 -7.56 12.60 21.65
C THR A 86 -6.48 12.03 20.71
N THR A 87 -5.26 11.87 21.22
CA THR A 87 -4.20 11.13 20.52
C THR A 87 -4.66 9.71 20.25
N GLU A 88 -4.42 9.20 19.05
CA GLU A 88 -4.78 7.82 18.72
C GLU A 88 -3.84 6.84 19.40
N GLU A 89 -4.43 5.79 19.95
CA GLU A 89 -3.71 4.77 20.69
C GLU A 89 -3.46 3.59 19.77
N HIS A 90 -2.19 3.37 19.40
CA HIS A 90 -1.80 2.35 18.43
C HIS A 90 -1.08 1.19 19.09
N LEU A 91 -1.42 -0.02 18.64
CA LEU A 91 -0.58 -1.20 18.80
C LEU A 91 0.36 -1.31 17.59
N LEU A 92 1.48 -1.99 17.75
CA LEU A 92 2.40 -2.27 16.65
C LEU A 92 2.33 -3.75 16.29
N LEU A 93 1.98 -4.05 15.04
CA LEU A 93 1.97 -5.41 14.51
C LEU A 93 3.13 -5.63 13.55
N LEU A 94 3.91 -6.68 13.77
CA LEU A 94 4.99 -7.13 12.91
C LEU A 94 4.64 -8.47 12.27
N VAL A 95 5.08 -8.66 11.04
CA VAL A 95 4.80 -9.85 10.24
C VAL A 95 5.90 -10.90 10.43
N GLN A 96 5.54 -12.09 10.90
CA GLN A 96 6.48 -13.20 11.06
C GLN A 96 6.59 -14.08 9.81
N ASN A 97 5.48 -14.24 9.07
CA ASN A 97 5.37 -15.16 7.95
C ASN A 97 4.25 -14.74 6.98
N GLU A 98 4.01 -15.54 5.94
CA GLU A 98 2.97 -15.25 4.94
C GLU A 98 1.55 -15.19 5.53
N ALA A 99 1.22 -16.03 6.52
CA ALA A 99 -0.07 -15.99 7.19
C ALA A 99 -0.26 -14.65 7.92
N GLY A 100 0.77 -14.20 8.64
CA GLY A 100 0.81 -12.89 9.26
C GLY A 100 0.63 -11.75 8.26
N TYR A 101 1.30 -11.82 7.11
CA TYR A 101 1.17 -10.80 6.07
C TYR A 101 -0.27 -10.69 5.56
N ARG A 102 -0.91 -11.84 5.25
CA ARG A 102 -2.31 -11.88 4.80
C ARG A 102 -3.26 -11.38 5.90
N ASN A 103 -3.01 -11.75 7.15
CA ASN A 103 -3.80 -11.29 8.28
C ASN A 103 -3.68 -9.77 8.49
N LEU A 104 -2.47 -9.20 8.39
CA LEU A 104 -2.27 -7.76 8.48
C LEU A 104 -2.97 -7.03 7.33
N CYS A 105 -2.86 -7.52 6.09
CA CYS A 105 -3.59 -6.95 4.96
C CYS A 105 -5.11 -6.95 5.21
N ARG A 106 -5.65 -8.08 5.67
CA ARG A 106 -7.09 -8.21 6.00
C ARG A 106 -7.50 -7.24 7.09
N LEU A 107 -6.77 -7.19 8.21
CA LEU A 107 -7.06 -6.28 9.32
C LEU A 107 -7.08 -4.82 8.86
N LEU A 108 -6.06 -4.39 8.09
CA LEU A 108 -6.02 -3.01 7.59
C LEU A 108 -7.18 -2.74 6.62
N SER A 109 -7.52 -3.67 5.73
CA SER A 109 -8.69 -3.55 4.86
C SER A 109 -9.99 -3.46 5.65
N ASP A 110 -10.19 -4.33 6.64
CA ASP A 110 -11.38 -4.34 7.50
C ASP A 110 -11.51 -3.03 8.29
N ALA A 111 -10.38 -2.48 8.78
CA ALA A 111 -10.37 -1.20 9.48
C ALA A 111 -10.83 -0.03 8.58
N TYR A 112 -10.38 0.01 7.31
CA TYR A 112 -10.81 1.04 6.36
C TYR A 112 -12.24 0.84 5.85
N LEU A 113 -12.67 -0.41 5.60
CA LEU A 113 -13.99 -0.71 5.06
C LEU A 113 -15.10 -0.68 6.11
N GLY A 114 -14.77 -0.98 7.36
CA GLY A 114 -15.71 -1.00 8.49
C GLY A 114 -15.91 0.35 9.18
N THR A 115 -15.14 1.37 8.79
CA THR A 115 -15.20 2.71 9.39
C THR A 115 -15.85 3.69 8.43
N ASP A 116 -16.71 4.58 8.96
CA ASP A 116 -17.30 5.67 8.18
C ASP A 116 -16.20 6.56 7.57
N GLU A 117 -16.40 7.08 6.37
CA GLU A 117 -15.40 7.87 5.62
C GLU A 117 -14.91 9.11 6.40
N ALA A 118 -15.76 9.65 7.27
CA ALA A 118 -15.44 10.80 8.12
C ALA A 118 -14.67 10.43 9.40
N ALA A 119 -14.58 9.15 9.74
CA ALA A 119 -13.91 8.63 10.92
C ALA A 119 -12.55 8.02 10.58
N ARG A 120 -11.67 7.96 11.57
CA ARG A 120 -10.36 7.31 11.41
C ARG A 120 -10.51 5.80 11.61
N PRO A 121 -9.91 4.97 10.73
CA PRO A 121 -10.05 3.51 10.77
C PRO A 121 -9.60 2.96 12.11
N ARG A 122 -10.34 2.01 12.69
CA ARG A 122 -10.02 1.36 13.98
C ARG A 122 -10.29 -0.14 13.92
N LEU A 123 -9.55 -0.89 14.73
CA LEU A 123 -9.76 -2.31 14.93
C LEU A 123 -10.43 -2.58 16.27
N SER A 124 -11.41 -3.47 16.32
CA SER A 124 -11.85 -4.05 17.58
C SER A 124 -10.83 -5.06 18.10
N VAL A 125 -10.79 -5.25 19.41
CA VAL A 125 -9.96 -6.29 20.05
C VAL A 125 -10.30 -7.66 19.49
N ASP A 126 -11.59 -7.96 19.28
CA ASP A 126 -12.02 -9.27 18.76
C ASP A 126 -11.51 -9.53 17.34
N ALA A 127 -11.58 -8.52 16.46
CA ALA A 127 -11.08 -8.64 15.10
C ALA A 127 -9.56 -8.90 15.09
N LEU A 128 -8.82 -8.16 15.92
CA LEU A 128 -7.38 -8.35 16.09
C LEU A 128 -7.03 -9.78 16.55
N LEU A 129 -7.70 -10.28 17.59
CA LEU A 129 -7.44 -11.60 18.14
C LEU A 129 -7.79 -12.71 17.14
N ALA A 130 -8.89 -12.57 16.40
CA ALA A 130 -9.33 -13.51 15.37
C ALA A 130 -8.39 -13.59 14.15
N ALA A 131 -7.53 -12.58 13.95
CA ALA A 131 -6.55 -12.53 12.86
C ALA A 131 -5.10 -12.53 13.38
N SER A 132 -4.87 -13.01 14.60
CA SER A 132 -3.57 -12.89 15.27
C SER A 132 -2.48 -13.81 14.71
N GLU A 133 -2.81 -14.88 13.98
CA GLU A 133 -1.84 -15.88 13.50
C GLU A 133 -0.73 -15.25 12.65
N GLY A 134 0.53 -15.61 12.91
CA GLY A 134 1.70 -15.14 12.14
C GLY A 134 2.09 -13.68 12.40
N LEU A 135 1.44 -13.01 13.34
CA LEU A 135 1.74 -11.64 13.77
C LEU A 135 2.46 -11.60 15.12
N LEU A 136 3.35 -10.64 15.30
CA LEU A 136 3.98 -10.33 16.59
C LEU A 136 3.50 -8.94 17.01
N LEU A 137 3.15 -8.77 18.29
CA LEU A 137 2.51 -7.56 18.81
C LEU A 137 3.41 -6.86 19.81
N LEU A 138 3.58 -5.54 19.64
CA LEU A 138 4.11 -4.64 20.66
C LEU A 138 2.99 -3.76 21.20
N THR A 139 2.97 -3.53 22.51
CA THR A 139 1.84 -2.92 23.23
C THR A 139 1.59 -1.43 22.94
N GLY A 140 2.47 -0.76 22.19
CA GLY A 140 2.32 0.64 21.82
C GLY A 140 2.99 1.63 22.76
N GLY A 141 3.62 1.17 23.84
CA GLY A 141 4.25 2.00 24.86
C GLY A 141 3.26 2.87 25.62
N ALA A 142 3.75 3.99 26.15
CA ALA A 142 2.92 4.93 26.89
C ALA A 142 1.71 5.37 26.05
N PHE A 143 1.91 5.72 24.78
CA PHE A 143 0.84 6.19 23.91
C PHE A 143 0.01 5.07 23.25
N GLY A 144 0.27 3.80 23.58
CA GLY A 144 -0.56 2.67 23.16
C GLY A 144 -1.83 2.53 24.01
N PRO A 145 -2.74 1.59 23.64
CA PRO A 145 -4.01 1.38 24.36
C PRO A 145 -3.83 1.07 25.85
N LEU A 146 -2.81 0.29 26.21
CA LEU A 146 -2.52 -0.02 27.62
C LEU A 146 -2.07 1.22 28.39
N GLY A 147 -1.11 1.97 27.85
CA GLY A 147 -0.63 3.18 28.51
C GLY A 147 -1.69 4.28 28.56
N GLY A 148 -2.55 4.38 27.55
CA GLY A 148 -3.74 5.23 27.54
C GLY A 148 -4.68 4.96 28.72
N LEU A 149 -5.05 3.69 28.93
CA LEU A 149 -5.88 3.26 30.06
C LEU A 149 -5.19 3.54 31.41
N LEU A 150 -3.88 3.29 31.52
CA LEU A 150 -3.11 3.62 32.73
C LEU A 150 -3.10 5.12 33.04
N ARG A 151 -2.88 5.98 32.03
CA ARG A 151 -2.97 7.45 32.20
C ARG A 151 -4.37 7.92 32.60
N ARG A 152 -5.41 7.22 32.14
CA ARG A 152 -6.81 7.44 32.57
C ARG A 152 -7.11 6.91 33.97
N ARG A 153 -6.15 6.26 34.63
CA ARG A 153 -6.30 5.57 35.93
C ARG A 153 -7.27 4.39 35.90
N GLU A 154 -7.41 3.75 34.74
CA GLU A 154 -8.27 2.60 34.50
C GLU A 154 -7.45 1.29 34.53
N LYS A 155 -6.74 1.05 35.65
CA LYS A 155 -5.78 -0.06 35.77
C LYS A 155 -6.42 -1.44 35.54
N ASP A 156 -7.67 -1.63 35.99
CA ASP A 156 -8.40 -2.91 35.81
C ASP A 156 -8.71 -3.19 34.33
N ALA A 157 -9.13 -2.16 33.58
CA ALA A 157 -9.40 -2.29 32.15
C ALA A 157 -8.11 -2.55 31.35
N ALA A 158 -7.01 -1.88 31.72
CA ALA A 158 -5.70 -2.12 31.14
C ALA A 158 -5.20 -3.56 31.42
N HIS A 159 -5.37 -4.04 32.64
CA HIS A 159 -5.01 -5.41 33.03
C HIS A 159 -5.82 -6.45 32.24
N GLU A 160 -7.13 -6.25 32.09
CA GLU A 160 -7.99 -7.13 31.30
C GLU A 160 -7.61 -7.12 29.81
N LEU A 161 -7.30 -5.94 29.24
CA LEU A 161 -6.80 -5.86 27.87
C LEU A 161 -5.48 -6.62 27.71
N LEU A 162 -4.53 -6.45 28.63
CA LEU A 162 -3.25 -7.16 28.59
C LEU A 162 -3.45 -8.68 28.61
N ARG A 163 -4.31 -9.18 29.50
CA ARG A 163 -4.66 -10.61 29.59
C ARG A 163 -5.19 -11.14 28.26
N ARG A 164 -6.14 -10.43 27.64
CA ARG A 164 -6.71 -10.80 26.34
C ARG A 164 -5.67 -10.81 25.23
N LEU A 165 -4.76 -9.83 25.21
CA LEU A 165 -3.66 -9.77 24.24
C LEU A 165 -2.69 -10.94 24.47
N GLN A 166 -2.36 -11.29 25.71
CA GLN A 166 -1.49 -12.42 26.01
C GLN A 166 -2.07 -13.74 25.52
N GLU A 167 -3.39 -13.94 25.70
CA GLU A 167 -4.11 -15.12 25.21
C GLU A 167 -4.10 -15.23 23.68
N GLY A 168 -4.24 -14.10 22.96
CA GLY A 168 -4.20 -14.09 21.49
C GLY A 168 -2.79 -14.17 20.89
N PHE A 169 -1.78 -13.71 21.61
CA PHE A 169 -0.39 -13.63 21.14
C PHE A 169 0.58 -14.42 22.04
N PRO A 170 0.35 -15.74 22.26
CA PRO A 170 1.18 -16.55 23.14
C PRO A 170 2.62 -16.58 22.62
N GLY A 171 3.58 -16.16 23.46
CA GLY A 171 5.00 -16.02 23.12
C GLY A 171 5.31 -14.97 22.04
N ARG A 172 4.33 -14.16 21.61
CA ARG A 172 4.41 -13.18 20.52
C ARG A 172 3.94 -11.78 20.93
N LEU A 173 3.67 -11.58 22.22
CA LEU A 173 3.37 -10.30 22.82
C LEU A 173 4.62 -9.76 23.52
N TYR A 174 4.94 -8.50 23.27
CA TYR A 174 6.02 -7.80 23.95
C TYR A 174 5.50 -6.49 24.53
N ILE A 175 5.92 -6.18 25.77
CA ILE A 175 5.68 -4.87 26.36
C ILE A 175 6.69 -3.89 25.78
N GLU A 176 6.19 -2.89 25.06
CA GLU A 176 6.99 -1.86 24.40
C GLU A 176 7.34 -0.75 25.38
N LEU A 177 8.62 -0.39 25.44
CA LEU A 177 9.14 0.72 26.23
C LEU A 177 9.78 1.76 25.30
N GLN A 178 9.57 3.03 25.64
CA GLN A 178 10.04 4.20 24.90
C GLN A 178 10.49 5.26 25.91
N ARG A 179 11.59 5.95 25.62
CA ARG A 179 12.17 6.97 26.50
C ARG A 179 12.56 8.21 25.67
N HIS A 180 11.64 9.15 25.60
CA HIS A 180 11.78 10.45 24.95
C HIS A 180 11.82 11.60 25.96
N GLY A 181 11.74 11.29 27.26
CA GLY A 181 11.74 12.27 28.35
C GLY A 181 10.36 12.88 28.60
N LEU A 182 9.30 12.10 28.36
CA LEU A 182 7.91 12.54 28.53
C LEU A 182 7.34 12.03 29.87
N GLU A 183 6.53 12.87 30.53
CA GLU A 183 5.87 12.50 31.80
C GLU A 183 4.97 11.28 31.64
N GLU A 184 4.35 11.10 30.47
CA GLU A 184 3.52 9.94 30.16
C GLU A 184 4.30 8.62 30.17
N GLU A 185 5.58 8.64 29.78
CA GLU A 185 6.45 7.47 29.78
C GLU A 185 6.84 7.11 31.21
N GLU A 186 7.29 8.09 31.99
CA GLU A 186 7.64 7.92 33.41
C GLU A 186 6.44 7.39 34.22
N ALA A 187 5.23 7.89 33.94
CA ALA A 187 4.02 7.48 34.65
C ALA A 187 3.54 6.06 34.32
N THR A 188 4.00 5.44 33.23
CA THR A 188 3.53 4.12 32.78
C THR A 188 4.59 3.02 32.87
N GLU A 189 5.87 3.38 32.80
CA GLU A 189 6.98 2.42 32.72
C GLU A 189 7.05 1.47 33.92
N GLU A 190 6.91 1.97 35.15
CA GLU A 190 6.96 1.13 36.36
C GLU A 190 5.89 0.02 36.32
N THR A 191 4.64 0.39 35.98
CA THR A 191 3.55 -0.59 35.86
C THR A 191 3.79 -1.57 34.70
N PHE A 192 4.36 -1.11 33.59
CA PHE A 192 4.73 -1.98 32.48
C PHE A 192 5.80 -3.01 32.86
N LEU A 193 6.81 -2.61 33.63
CA LEU A 193 7.82 -3.53 34.15
C LEU A 193 7.23 -4.52 35.15
N GLU A 194 6.44 -4.04 36.12
CA GLU A 194 5.72 -4.90 37.07
C GLU A 194 4.90 -5.97 36.34
N TRP A 195 4.15 -5.56 35.31
CA TRP A 195 3.33 -6.48 34.51
C TRP A 195 4.16 -7.40 33.62
N ALA A 196 5.26 -6.91 33.02
CA ALA A 196 6.16 -7.76 32.26
C ALA A 196 6.62 -8.96 33.10
N TYR A 197 7.09 -8.71 34.32
CA TYR A 197 7.54 -9.76 35.22
C TYR A 197 6.39 -10.62 35.77
N ALA A 198 5.25 -10.01 36.15
CA ALA A 198 4.12 -10.74 36.70
C ALA A 198 3.46 -11.70 35.69
N PHE A 199 3.42 -11.32 34.42
CA PHE A 199 2.80 -12.10 33.34
C PHE A 199 3.81 -12.92 32.51
N ASP A 200 5.10 -12.88 32.86
CA ASP A 200 6.17 -13.53 32.08
C ASP A 200 6.18 -13.08 30.60
N LEU A 201 6.06 -11.76 30.40
CA LEU A 201 6.08 -11.12 29.09
C LEU A 201 7.42 -10.44 28.83
N PRO A 202 8.03 -10.63 27.64
CA PRO A 202 9.27 -9.96 27.29
C PRO A 202 9.05 -8.46 27.06
N ILE A 203 10.03 -7.65 27.45
CA ILE A 203 10.06 -6.21 27.14
C ILE A 203 10.88 -5.93 25.88
N VAL A 204 10.59 -4.84 25.18
CA VAL A 204 11.40 -4.37 24.05
C VAL A 204 11.49 -2.84 24.01
N ALA A 205 12.69 -2.33 23.73
CA ALA A 205 12.93 -0.92 23.51
C ALA A 205 12.64 -0.53 22.06
N THR A 206 11.93 0.57 21.87
CA THR A 206 11.73 1.24 20.57
C THR A 206 11.92 2.76 20.74
N ASN A 207 11.92 3.52 19.63
CA ASN A 207 12.15 4.97 19.67
C ASN A 207 11.19 5.77 18.77
N ASP A 208 10.04 5.19 18.47
CA ASP A 208 8.97 5.78 17.66
C ASP A 208 9.42 6.75 16.55
N VAL A 209 10.24 6.29 15.61
CA VAL A 209 11.05 7.19 14.78
C VAL A 209 10.21 7.89 13.71
N HIS A 210 10.25 9.23 13.68
CA HIS A 210 9.54 10.07 12.70
C HIS A 210 10.45 10.76 11.67
N PHE A 211 11.71 11.00 12.04
CA PHE A 211 12.70 11.71 11.23
C PHE A 211 14.11 11.15 11.48
N LEU A 212 15.06 11.42 10.58
CA LEU A 212 16.40 10.81 10.64
C LEU A 212 17.33 11.49 11.65
N ASP A 213 17.38 12.82 11.61
CA ASP A 213 18.30 13.62 12.41
C ASP A 213 17.58 14.77 13.11
N GLU A 214 18.18 15.27 14.19
CA GLU A 214 17.61 16.34 15.01
C GLU A 214 17.32 17.63 14.22
N GLY A 215 18.06 17.92 13.15
CA GLY A 215 17.84 19.09 12.29
C GLY A 215 16.51 19.04 11.54
N MET A 216 15.93 17.85 11.37
CA MET A 216 14.61 17.67 10.76
C MET A 216 13.45 17.84 11.73
N TYR A 217 13.71 18.05 13.03
CA TYR A 217 12.68 18.18 14.06
C TYR A 217 11.65 19.29 13.74
N GLU A 218 12.12 20.51 13.44
CA GLU A 218 11.22 21.64 13.14
C GLU A 218 10.37 21.40 11.88
N ALA A 219 10.99 20.83 10.84
CA ALA A 219 10.28 20.46 9.61
C ALA A 219 9.21 19.39 9.89
N GLN A 220 9.50 18.43 10.76
CA GLN A 220 8.54 17.43 11.20
C GLN A 220 7.39 18.04 12.01
N GLN A 221 7.67 18.97 12.93
CA GLN A 221 6.62 19.68 13.67
C GLN A 221 5.68 20.44 12.74
N ALA A 222 6.24 21.11 11.72
CA ALA A 222 5.45 21.78 10.70
C ALA A 222 4.57 20.78 9.92
N LEU A 223 5.13 19.63 9.50
CA LEU A 223 4.39 18.58 8.81
C LEU A 223 3.20 18.05 9.63
N LEU A 224 3.39 17.83 10.93
CA LEU A 224 2.31 17.41 11.84
C LEU A 224 1.22 18.48 11.94
N CYS A 225 1.60 19.76 12.02
CA CYS A 225 0.63 20.86 12.04
C CYS A 225 -0.12 21.01 10.71
N ILE A 226 0.52 20.73 9.57
CA ILE A 226 -0.16 20.65 8.26
C ILE A 226 -1.25 19.59 8.33
N GLY A 227 -0.92 18.36 8.78
CA GLY A 227 -1.88 17.26 8.90
C GLY A 227 -2.97 17.47 9.95
N ALA A 228 -2.67 18.18 11.03
CA ALA A 228 -3.64 18.49 12.07
C ALA A 228 -4.54 19.69 11.73
N GLY A 229 -4.14 20.53 10.78
CA GLY A 229 -4.82 21.79 10.47
C GLY A 229 -4.55 22.91 11.47
N THR A 230 -3.47 22.81 12.26
CA THR A 230 -3.09 23.77 13.31
C THR A 230 -1.90 24.64 12.86
N THR A 231 -1.47 25.58 13.70
CA THR A 231 -0.23 26.36 13.52
C THR A 231 0.84 25.95 14.54
N LEU A 232 2.09 26.38 14.35
CA LEU A 232 3.17 26.09 15.33
C LEU A 232 2.98 26.79 16.67
N ASP A 233 2.27 27.92 16.67
CA ASP A 233 1.97 28.71 17.88
C ASP A 233 0.77 28.17 18.67
N ASP A 234 0.01 27.23 18.10
CA ASP A 234 -1.14 26.62 18.77
C ASP A 234 -0.66 25.77 19.97
N PRO A 235 -1.08 26.06 21.21
CA PRO A 235 -0.66 25.30 22.37
C PRO A 235 -1.11 23.83 22.32
N GLU A 236 -2.26 23.54 21.70
CA GLU A 236 -2.89 22.22 21.62
C GLU A 236 -2.46 21.44 20.37
N ARG A 237 -1.46 21.93 19.63
CA ARG A 237 -0.92 21.23 18.45
C ARG A 237 -0.32 19.87 18.83
N PRO A 238 -0.28 18.90 17.90
CA PRO A 238 0.54 17.70 18.09
C PRO A 238 2.02 18.08 18.28
N ARG A 239 2.66 17.46 19.26
CA ARG A 239 4.08 17.68 19.57
C ARG A 239 4.82 16.35 19.58
N LEU A 240 6.03 16.38 19.05
CA LEU A 240 7.05 15.36 19.31
C LEU A 240 8.17 16.02 20.09
N THR A 241 9.12 15.22 20.55
CA THR A 241 10.41 15.72 21.05
C THR A 241 11.49 15.53 19.98
N PRO A 242 12.63 16.24 20.08
CA PRO A 242 13.80 15.97 19.24
C PRO A 242 14.32 14.52 19.31
N GLU A 243 13.95 13.79 20.37
CA GLU A 243 14.35 12.40 20.61
C GLU A 243 13.65 11.37 19.71
N HIS A 244 12.59 11.76 18.97
CA HIS A 244 11.89 10.90 17.99
C HIS A 244 12.66 10.73 16.66
N ARG A 245 13.99 10.95 16.70
CA ARG A 245 14.91 10.77 15.59
C ARG A 245 15.40 9.32 15.46
N PHE A 246 16.11 9.03 14.38
CA PHE A 246 16.75 7.72 14.18
C PHE A 246 18.03 7.59 15.02
N LYS A 247 17.87 7.24 16.30
CA LYS A 247 18.98 7.02 17.25
C LYS A 247 19.91 5.88 16.83
N THR A 248 21.18 6.01 17.19
CA THR A 248 22.17 4.95 17.03
C THR A 248 21.96 3.81 18.02
N ALA A 249 22.49 2.63 17.70
CA ALA A 249 22.46 1.50 18.62
C ALA A 249 23.19 1.77 19.95
N GLU A 250 24.26 2.58 19.92
CA GLU A 250 24.98 3.00 21.13
C GLU A 250 24.15 3.94 22.00
N GLU A 251 23.44 4.90 21.39
CA GLU A 251 22.51 5.78 22.12
C GLU A 251 21.37 4.98 22.74
N MET A 252 20.77 4.04 22.00
CA MET A 252 19.72 3.17 22.54
C MET A 252 20.22 2.26 23.66
N ALA A 253 21.43 1.72 23.54
CA ALA A 253 22.03 0.89 24.58
C ALA A 253 22.34 1.67 25.86
N ARG A 254 22.77 2.93 25.74
CA ARG A 254 22.96 3.81 26.92
C ARG A 254 21.62 4.22 27.53
N LEU A 255 20.62 4.50 26.71
CA LEU A 255 19.30 4.92 27.16
C LEU A 255 18.58 3.84 27.97
N PHE A 256 18.86 2.57 27.71
CA PHE A 256 18.30 1.40 28.40
C PHE A 256 19.41 0.57 29.06
N GLU A 257 20.43 1.21 29.62
CA GLU A 257 21.55 0.51 30.27
C GLU A 257 21.12 -0.30 31.49
N ASP A 258 20.04 0.11 32.13
CA ASP A 258 19.35 -0.54 33.24
C ASP A 258 18.49 -1.74 32.80
N LEU A 259 18.08 -1.79 31.52
CA LEU A 259 17.23 -2.83 30.93
C LEU A 259 17.85 -3.37 29.62
N PRO A 260 19.04 -4.01 29.66
CA PRO A 260 19.74 -4.46 28.46
C PRO A 260 18.93 -5.45 27.61
N GLU A 261 18.04 -6.23 28.23
CA GLU A 261 17.14 -7.16 27.55
C GLU A 261 16.14 -6.45 26.63
N ALA A 262 15.71 -5.23 26.95
CA ALA A 262 14.80 -4.46 26.10
C ALA A 262 15.45 -4.15 24.75
N VAL A 263 16.73 -3.79 24.76
CA VAL A 263 17.54 -3.55 23.56
C VAL A 263 17.83 -4.85 22.83
N ALA A 264 18.26 -5.90 23.54
CA ALA A 264 18.60 -7.18 22.95
C ALA A 264 17.40 -7.86 22.25
N ASN A 265 16.19 -7.72 22.82
CA ASN A 265 14.97 -8.29 22.25
C ASN A 265 14.61 -7.70 20.88
N SER A 266 15.11 -6.50 20.52
CA SER A 266 14.92 -5.95 19.17
C SER A 266 15.48 -6.87 18.08
N LEU A 267 16.66 -7.47 18.32
CA LEU A 267 17.29 -8.43 17.41
C LEU A 267 16.60 -9.80 17.44
N VAL A 268 16.06 -10.20 18.59
CA VAL A 268 15.26 -11.43 18.70
C VAL A 268 14.02 -11.32 17.82
N ILE A 269 13.30 -10.19 17.94
CA ILE A 269 12.12 -9.91 17.10
C ILE A 269 12.51 -9.84 15.62
N ALA A 270 13.61 -9.18 15.27
CA ALA A 270 14.08 -9.14 13.89
C ALA A 270 14.32 -10.53 13.30
N ARG A 271 14.89 -11.47 14.07
CA ARG A 271 15.06 -12.86 13.62
C ARG A 271 13.74 -13.60 13.48
N ARG A 272 12.74 -13.25 14.28
CA ARG A 272 11.39 -13.83 14.25
C ARG A 272 10.49 -13.24 13.16
N CYS A 273 10.86 -12.08 12.61
CA CYS A 273 10.10 -11.31 11.62
C CYS A 273 10.91 -11.07 10.35
N ALA A 274 11.19 -12.14 9.60
CA ALA A 274 12.01 -12.12 8.40
C ALA A 274 11.22 -12.18 7.08
N TYR A 275 9.88 -12.05 7.14
CA TYR A 275 9.04 -12.13 5.96
C TYR A 275 8.94 -10.77 5.25
N ALA A 276 9.48 -10.71 4.04
CA ALA A 276 9.33 -9.56 3.14
C ALA A 276 8.07 -9.69 2.28
N ALA A 277 7.48 -8.56 1.88
CA ALA A 277 6.32 -8.56 1.00
C ALA A 277 6.66 -9.25 -0.35
N PRO A 278 5.85 -10.25 -0.79
CA PRO A 278 6.20 -11.08 -1.92
C PRO A 278 5.94 -10.37 -3.25
N THR A 279 6.85 -10.53 -4.21
CA THR A 279 6.55 -10.23 -5.62
C THR A 279 5.93 -11.47 -6.26
N ARG A 280 4.79 -11.31 -6.92
CA ARG A 280 4.05 -12.41 -7.57
C ARG A 280 3.96 -12.17 -9.08
N PRO A 281 4.00 -13.23 -9.90
CA PRO A 281 3.66 -13.10 -11.31
C PRO A 281 2.20 -12.63 -11.46
N PRO A 282 1.83 -12.01 -12.59
CA PRO A 282 0.45 -11.61 -12.86
C PRO A 282 -0.52 -12.77 -12.66
N ILE A 283 -1.63 -12.50 -11.95
CA ILE A 283 -2.72 -13.45 -11.74
C ILE A 283 -3.91 -12.94 -12.54
N LEU A 284 -4.21 -13.62 -13.65
CA LEU A 284 -5.33 -13.25 -14.50
C LEU A 284 -6.63 -13.89 -13.97
N PRO A 285 -7.76 -13.17 -13.96
CA PRO A 285 -9.05 -13.78 -13.68
C PRO A 285 -9.39 -14.80 -14.78
N HIS A 286 -10.14 -15.84 -14.42
CA HIS A 286 -10.68 -16.78 -15.39
C HIS A 286 -11.81 -16.12 -16.20
N PHE A 287 -11.75 -16.20 -17.52
CA PHE A 287 -12.83 -15.75 -18.39
C PHE A 287 -13.88 -16.85 -18.56
N PRO A 288 -15.17 -16.62 -18.27
CA PRO A 288 -16.20 -17.63 -18.45
C PRO A 288 -16.40 -17.93 -19.95
N THR A 289 -15.99 -19.12 -20.37
CA THR A 289 -16.18 -19.63 -21.73
C THR A 289 -17.52 -20.34 -21.86
N GLY A 290 -18.12 -20.29 -23.06
CA GLY A 290 -19.30 -21.09 -23.37
C GLY A 290 -18.92 -22.56 -23.61
N GLU A 291 -19.85 -23.48 -23.36
CA GLU A 291 -19.76 -24.88 -23.78
C GLU A 291 -18.55 -25.69 -23.25
N GLY A 292 -17.90 -25.23 -22.17
CA GLY A 292 -16.76 -25.94 -21.57
C GLY A 292 -15.45 -25.85 -22.35
N ARG A 293 -15.36 -24.93 -23.31
CA ARG A 293 -14.15 -24.64 -24.09
C ARG A 293 -13.06 -24.00 -23.23
N ASP A 294 -11.81 -24.10 -23.65
CA ASP A 294 -10.73 -23.33 -23.02
C ASP A 294 -10.67 -21.88 -23.54
N GLU A 295 -9.93 -21.01 -22.85
CA GLU A 295 -9.80 -19.59 -23.21
C GLU A 295 -9.11 -19.39 -24.56
N ALA A 296 -8.20 -20.29 -24.95
CA ALA A 296 -7.47 -20.20 -26.21
C ALA A 296 -8.38 -20.48 -27.41
N GLU A 297 -9.20 -21.53 -27.31
CA GLU A 297 -10.20 -21.90 -28.31
C GLU A 297 -11.25 -20.79 -28.45
N GLU A 298 -11.77 -20.28 -27.33
CA GLU A 298 -12.75 -19.20 -27.34
C GLU A 298 -12.18 -17.91 -27.98
N LEU A 299 -10.92 -17.58 -27.68
CA LEU A 299 -10.23 -16.45 -28.31
C LEU A 299 -10.14 -16.64 -29.84
N ARG A 300 -9.71 -17.81 -30.31
CA ARG A 300 -9.57 -18.10 -31.75
C ARG A 300 -10.90 -17.95 -32.48
N ILE A 301 -11.98 -18.49 -31.92
CA ILE A 301 -13.32 -18.43 -32.51
C ILE A 301 -13.78 -16.97 -32.60
N ARG A 302 -13.73 -16.22 -31.50
CA ARG A 302 -14.18 -14.82 -31.46
C ARG A 302 -13.35 -13.92 -32.36
N ALA A 303 -12.03 -14.13 -32.40
CA ALA A 303 -11.13 -13.33 -33.21
C ALA A 303 -11.36 -13.57 -34.70
N ARG A 304 -11.52 -14.83 -35.15
CA ARG A 304 -11.85 -15.16 -36.55
C ARG A 304 -13.20 -14.57 -36.97
N GLN A 305 -14.24 -14.76 -36.17
CA GLN A 305 -15.57 -14.18 -36.44
C GLN A 305 -15.57 -12.64 -36.40
N GLY A 306 -14.75 -12.05 -35.53
CA GLY A 306 -14.54 -10.61 -35.46
C GLY A 306 -13.83 -10.06 -36.68
N LEU A 307 -12.82 -10.77 -37.18
CA LEU A 307 -12.07 -10.39 -38.38
C LEU A 307 -12.97 -10.36 -39.61
N GLU A 308 -13.77 -11.39 -39.86
CA GLU A 308 -14.68 -11.43 -41.01
C GLU A 308 -15.65 -10.23 -41.01
N ARG A 309 -16.18 -9.85 -39.84
CA ARG A 309 -17.01 -8.64 -39.70
C ARG A 309 -16.25 -7.35 -40.00
N ARG A 310 -14.98 -7.25 -39.60
CA ARG A 310 -14.13 -6.08 -39.87
C ARG A 310 -13.73 -5.99 -41.34
N LEU A 311 -13.42 -7.11 -41.97
CA LEU A 311 -13.12 -7.19 -43.41
C LEU A 311 -14.31 -6.71 -44.24
N GLU A 312 -15.51 -7.21 -43.96
CA GLU A 312 -16.74 -6.81 -44.63
C GLU A 312 -17.04 -5.31 -44.47
N ALA A 313 -16.76 -4.74 -43.28
CA ALA A 313 -17.08 -3.35 -42.99
C ALA A 313 -16.04 -2.33 -43.47
N HIS A 314 -14.76 -2.71 -43.59
CA HIS A 314 -13.66 -1.75 -43.74
C HIS A 314 -12.69 -2.04 -44.89
N VAL A 315 -12.63 -3.29 -45.37
CA VAL A 315 -11.60 -3.73 -46.33
C VAL A 315 -12.22 -4.10 -47.67
N PHE A 316 -13.35 -4.79 -47.68
CA PHE A 316 -14.00 -5.20 -48.93
C PHE A 316 -14.72 -4.02 -49.60
N ALA A 317 -14.48 -3.83 -50.89
CA ALA A 317 -15.28 -2.92 -51.70
C ALA A 317 -16.68 -3.53 -51.94
N PRO A 318 -17.74 -2.70 -52.05
CA PRO A 318 -19.11 -3.18 -52.22
C PRO A 318 -19.31 -4.12 -53.42
N ASP A 319 -18.54 -3.92 -54.49
CA ASP A 319 -18.64 -4.66 -55.76
C ASP A 319 -17.47 -5.63 -55.99
N ALA A 320 -16.66 -5.91 -54.96
CA ALA A 320 -15.49 -6.79 -55.09
C ALA A 320 -15.91 -8.23 -55.36
N GLY A 321 -15.35 -8.83 -56.41
CA GLY A 321 -15.49 -10.26 -56.69
C GLY A 321 -14.80 -11.13 -55.64
N GLU A 322 -15.15 -12.42 -55.58
CA GLU A 322 -14.66 -13.38 -54.58
C GLU A 322 -13.12 -13.47 -54.55
N GLU A 323 -12.47 -13.43 -55.72
CA GLU A 323 -11.02 -13.48 -55.86
C GLU A 323 -10.30 -12.19 -55.42
N GLU A 324 -10.99 -11.05 -55.47
CA GLU A 324 -10.47 -9.77 -54.97
C GLU A 324 -10.63 -9.67 -53.46
N ARG A 325 -11.77 -10.13 -52.93
CA ARG A 325 -12.00 -10.27 -51.48
C ARG A 325 -10.96 -11.18 -50.84
N GLU A 326 -10.68 -12.34 -51.44
CA GLU A 326 -9.69 -13.27 -50.90
C GLU A 326 -8.28 -12.66 -50.87
N ARG A 327 -7.86 -11.99 -51.96
CA ARG A 327 -6.57 -11.30 -52.00
C ARG A 327 -6.44 -10.20 -50.94
N ALA A 328 -7.52 -9.45 -50.68
CA ALA A 328 -7.53 -8.42 -49.65
C ALA A 328 -7.55 -8.99 -48.23
N ALA A 329 -8.23 -10.13 -48.00
CA ALA A 329 -8.34 -10.79 -46.70
C ALA A 329 -7.09 -11.58 -46.29
N ALA A 330 -6.38 -12.18 -47.25
CA ALA A 330 -5.20 -13.01 -47.03
C ALA A 330 -4.17 -12.43 -46.04
N PRO A 331 -3.68 -11.18 -46.17
CA PRO A 331 -2.69 -10.64 -45.24
C PRO A 331 -3.25 -10.46 -43.81
N TYR A 332 -4.55 -10.22 -43.66
CA TYR A 332 -5.18 -10.12 -42.34
C TYR A 332 -5.33 -11.49 -41.67
N ARG A 333 -5.74 -12.51 -42.43
CA ARG A 333 -5.89 -13.88 -41.92
C ARG A 333 -4.54 -14.46 -41.50
N GLU A 334 -3.49 -14.26 -42.32
CA GLU A 334 -2.13 -14.66 -41.99
C GLU A 334 -1.64 -13.98 -40.71
N ARG A 335 -1.83 -12.65 -40.62
CA ARG A 335 -1.44 -11.90 -39.42
C ARG A 335 -2.22 -12.33 -38.19
N LEU A 336 -3.52 -12.59 -38.32
CA LEU A 336 -4.39 -13.04 -37.23
C LEU A 336 -3.89 -14.36 -36.64
N GLU A 337 -3.60 -15.37 -37.46
CA GLU A 337 -3.16 -16.68 -36.97
C GLU A 337 -1.80 -16.59 -36.27
N TYR A 338 -0.85 -15.83 -36.83
CA TYR A 338 0.44 -15.57 -36.17
C TYR A 338 0.25 -14.91 -34.80
N GLU A 339 -0.55 -13.86 -34.70
CA GLU A 339 -0.81 -13.18 -33.43
C GLU A 339 -1.50 -14.10 -32.41
N LEU A 340 -2.48 -14.90 -32.85
CA LEU A 340 -3.18 -15.87 -32.00
C LEU A 340 -2.22 -16.91 -31.44
N ASP A 341 -1.31 -17.45 -32.25
CA ASP A 341 -0.30 -18.41 -31.81
C ASP A 341 0.62 -17.80 -30.74
N VAL A 342 1.11 -16.57 -30.94
CA VAL A 342 1.96 -15.89 -29.96
C VAL A 342 1.19 -15.63 -28.65
N ILE A 343 -0.06 -15.14 -28.72
CA ILE A 343 -0.88 -14.87 -27.53
C ILE A 343 -1.13 -16.13 -26.70
N VAL A 344 -1.42 -17.25 -27.36
CA VAL A 344 -1.63 -18.55 -26.71
C VAL A 344 -0.33 -19.07 -26.10
N GLN A 345 0.78 -19.01 -26.84
CA GLN A 345 2.10 -19.41 -26.33
C GLN A 345 2.51 -18.61 -25.09
N MET A 346 2.22 -17.31 -25.06
CA MET A 346 2.52 -16.42 -23.94
C MET A 346 1.48 -16.46 -22.81
N LYS A 347 0.42 -17.27 -22.94
CA LYS A 347 -0.64 -17.46 -21.94
C LYS A 347 -1.44 -16.19 -21.61
N PHE A 348 -1.73 -15.38 -22.63
CA PHE A 348 -2.60 -14.20 -22.50
C PHE A 348 -4.00 -14.29 -23.14
N PRO A 349 -4.58 -15.46 -23.48
CA PRO A 349 -5.88 -15.46 -24.14
C PRO A 349 -7.01 -14.92 -23.25
N GLY A 350 -7.05 -15.29 -21.97
CA GLY A 350 -8.01 -14.74 -21.00
C GLY A 350 -7.93 -13.22 -20.87
N TYR A 351 -6.72 -12.64 -20.90
CA TYR A 351 -6.54 -11.18 -20.85
C TYR A 351 -7.23 -10.48 -22.04
N PHE A 352 -7.02 -10.96 -23.27
CA PHE A 352 -7.69 -10.40 -24.44
C PHE A 352 -9.22 -10.57 -24.38
N LEU A 353 -9.71 -11.71 -23.90
CA LEU A 353 -11.13 -11.96 -23.75
C LEU A 353 -11.78 -11.03 -22.72
N ILE A 354 -11.14 -10.85 -21.55
CA ILE A 354 -11.60 -9.93 -20.51
C ILE A 354 -11.69 -8.50 -21.05
N VAL A 355 -10.63 -8.04 -21.72
CA VAL A 355 -10.56 -6.70 -22.29
C VAL A 355 -11.62 -6.48 -23.38
N ALA A 356 -11.74 -7.42 -24.30
CA ALA A 356 -12.77 -7.37 -25.35
C ALA A 356 -14.18 -7.29 -24.78
N ASP A 357 -14.43 -8.01 -23.68
CA ASP A 357 -15.75 -8.15 -23.09
C ASP A 357 -16.28 -6.85 -22.49
N PHE A 358 -15.53 -6.17 -21.62
CA PHE A 358 -16.02 -4.93 -21.02
C PHE A 358 -16.04 -3.76 -22.02
N ILE A 359 -15.17 -3.77 -23.04
CA ILE A 359 -15.22 -2.78 -24.12
C ILE A 359 -16.47 -2.97 -24.98
N GLN A 360 -16.77 -4.21 -25.38
CA GLN A 360 -17.97 -4.49 -26.16
C GLN A 360 -19.23 -4.17 -25.36
N TRP A 361 -19.28 -4.57 -24.09
CA TRP A 361 -20.38 -4.19 -23.20
C TRP A 361 -20.56 -2.67 -23.12
N ALA A 362 -19.48 -1.92 -22.96
CA ALA A 362 -19.54 -0.45 -22.93
C ALA A 362 -20.11 0.13 -24.24
N LYS A 363 -19.62 -0.35 -25.39
CA LYS A 363 -20.13 0.05 -26.72
C LYS A 363 -21.62 -0.26 -26.89
N ASP A 364 -22.07 -1.42 -26.44
CA ASP A 364 -23.48 -1.85 -26.52
C ASP A 364 -24.41 -1.02 -25.62
N GLN A 365 -23.89 -0.51 -24.50
CA GLN A 365 -24.59 0.44 -23.63
C GLN A 365 -24.48 1.91 -24.09
N GLY A 366 -23.93 2.14 -25.29
CA GLY A 366 -23.71 3.48 -25.84
C GLY A 366 -22.71 4.33 -25.05
N ILE A 367 -21.78 3.70 -24.32
CA ILE A 367 -20.70 4.38 -23.61
C ILE A 367 -19.55 4.61 -24.61
N PRO A 368 -19.13 5.86 -24.86
CA PRO A 368 -17.97 6.12 -25.70
C PRO A 368 -16.70 5.51 -25.10
N VAL A 369 -16.01 4.71 -25.92
CA VAL A 369 -14.69 4.15 -25.63
C VAL A 369 -13.70 4.79 -26.60
N GLY A 370 -12.52 5.17 -26.11
CA GLY A 370 -11.46 5.70 -26.97
C GLY A 370 -11.05 4.68 -28.05
N PRO A 371 -10.45 5.12 -29.17
CA PRO A 371 -10.09 4.26 -30.30
C PRO A 371 -8.99 3.20 -29.99
N GLY A 372 -8.48 3.19 -28.75
CA GLY A 372 -7.30 2.47 -28.29
C GLY A 372 -6.06 3.36 -28.33
N ARG A 373 -5.32 3.43 -27.21
CA ARG A 373 -4.01 4.08 -27.12
C ARG A 373 -2.91 3.03 -26.87
N GLY A 374 -1.66 3.47 -27.02
CA GLY A 374 -0.49 2.63 -26.77
C GLY A 374 -0.19 1.67 -27.91
N SER A 375 0.61 0.64 -27.63
CA SER A 375 1.04 -0.35 -28.62
C SER A 375 -0.06 -1.33 -29.02
N GLY A 376 -1.13 -1.47 -28.23
CA GLY A 376 -2.25 -2.38 -28.50
C GLY A 376 -2.97 -2.15 -29.84
N ALA A 377 -2.87 -0.94 -30.40
CA ALA A 377 -3.40 -0.61 -31.74
C ALA A 377 -2.72 -1.38 -32.88
N GLY A 378 -1.54 -1.97 -32.65
CA GLY A 378 -0.81 -2.76 -33.64
C GLY A 378 -1.25 -4.23 -33.78
N SER A 379 -2.29 -4.67 -33.06
CA SER A 379 -2.77 -6.04 -33.08
C SER A 379 -4.02 -6.20 -33.94
N VAL A 380 -3.97 -7.13 -34.92
CA VAL A 380 -5.14 -7.58 -35.68
C VAL A 380 -6.14 -8.30 -34.78
N VAL A 381 -5.67 -9.07 -33.78
CA VAL A 381 -6.55 -9.71 -32.80
C VAL A 381 -7.34 -8.67 -32.01
N ALA A 382 -6.68 -7.60 -31.55
CA ALA A 382 -7.35 -6.50 -30.84
C ALA A 382 -8.39 -5.79 -31.73
N TRP A 383 -8.05 -5.53 -32.99
CA TRP A 383 -8.97 -4.92 -33.95
C TRP A 383 -10.19 -5.80 -34.24
N SER A 384 -9.95 -7.10 -34.42
CA SER A 384 -10.99 -8.12 -34.68
C SER A 384 -11.96 -8.25 -33.51
N LEU A 385 -11.46 -8.20 -32.28
CA LEU A 385 -12.27 -8.25 -31.05
C LEU A 385 -12.92 -6.90 -30.69
N ARG A 386 -12.78 -5.88 -31.54
CA ARG A 386 -13.26 -4.50 -31.30
C ARG A 386 -12.69 -3.84 -30.05
N ILE A 387 -11.53 -4.31 -29.57
CA ILE A 387 -10.74 -3.64 -28.52
C ILE A 387 -10.23 -2.32 -29.09
N THR A 388 -9.67 -2.35 -30.30
CA THR A 388 -9.20 -1.17 -31.03
C THR A 388 -10.08 -0.93 -32.25
N ASP A 389 -10.14 0.33 -32.69
CA ASP A 389 -10.92 0.73 -33.87
C ASP A 389 -10.05 1.20 -35.04
N LEU A 390 -8.73 1.07 -34.92
CA LEU A 390 -7.75 1.34 -35.98
C LEU A 390 -7.34 0.05 -36.69
N ASP A 391 -7.31 0.11 -38.03
CA ASP A 391 -6.81 -0.97 -38.89
C ASP A 391 -5.27 -1.00 -38.87
N PRO A 392 -4.64 -2.01 -38.25
CA PRO A 392 -3.19 -2.03 -38.08
C PRO A 392 -2.43 -2.20 -39.40
N LEU A 393 -2.96 -2.96 -40.36
CA LEU A 393 -2.26 -3.21 -41.63
C LEU A 393 -2.27 -1.97 -42.51
N ARG A 394 -3.42 -1.28 -42.57
CA ARG A 394 -3.54 -0.03 -43.34
C ARG A 394 -2.56 1.05 -42.89
N PHE A 395 -2.27 1.13 -41.59
CA PHE A 395 -1.37 2.13 -41.02
C PHE A 395 0.05 1.61 -40.72
N GLY A 396 0.37 0.37 -41.11
CA GLY A 396 1.71 -0.22 -40.89
C GLY A 396 2.09 -0.36 -39.42
N LEU A 397 1.11 -0.62 -38.54
CA LEU A 397 1.33 -0.79 -37.11
C LEU A 397 1.85 -2.21 -36.81
N LEU A 398 2.82 -2.31 -35.91
CA LEU A 398 3.53 -3.56 -35.61
C LEU A 398 3.03 -4.19 -34.30
N PHE A 399 2.62 -5.46 -34.37
CA PHE A 399 2.23 -6.30 -33.23
C PHE A 399 3.39 -6.52 -32.25
N GLU A 400 4.61 -6.69 -32.76
CA GLU A 400 5.80 -7.01 -31.99
C GLU A 400 6.17 -5.88 -31.02
N ARG A 401 5.71 -4.65 -31.30
CA ARG A 401 5.82 -3.51 -30.38
C ARG A 401 4.86 -3.62 -29.19
N PHE A 402 3.76 -4.35 -29.36
CA PHE A 402 2.78 -4.62 -28.31
C PHE A 402 3.16 -5.86 -27.50
N LEU A 403 3.36 -6.98 -28.20
CA LEU A 403 3.64 -8.26 -27.59
C LEU A 403 4.84 -8.88 -28.31
N ASN A 404 5.99 -8.88 -27.63
CA ASN A 404 7.22 -9.43 -28.19
C ASN A 404 7.41 -10.88 -27.69
N PRO A 405 7.44 -11.89 -28.57
CA PRO A 405 7.67 -13.28 -28.17
C PRO A 405 9.03 -13.51 -27.48
N GLU A 406 10.05 -12.69 -27.77
CA GLU A 406 11.38 -12.79 -27.15
C GLU A 406 11.42 -12.17 -25.75
N ARG A 407 10.42 -11.38 -25.37
CA ARG A 407 10.33 -10.73 -24.06
C ARG A 407 8.96 -10.95 -23.45
N VAL A 408 8.89 -11.90 -22.52
CA VAL A 408 7.67 -12.15 -21.74
C VAL A 408 7.42 -10.97 -20.80
N SER A 409 6.62 -10.01 -21.27
CA SER A 409 6.05 -8.92 -20.48
C SER A 409 4.53 -8.94 -20.58
N MET A 410 3.85 -8.52 -19.52
CA MET A 410 2.40 -8.42 -19.53
C MET A 410 1.97 -7.34 -20.55
N PRO A 411 1.07 -7.66 -21.49
CA PRO A 411 0.50 -6.66 -22.39
C PRO A 411 -0.39 -5.69 -21.62
N ASP A 412 -0.38 -4.41 -22.00
CA ASP A 412 -1.21 -3.37 -21.39
C ASP A 412 -2.02 -2.64 -22.47
N PHE A 413 -3.35 -2.65 -22.31
CA PHE A 413 -4.27 -1.93 -23.18
C PHE A 413 -4.71 -0.65 -22.46
N ASP A 414 -4.10 0.47 -22.83
CA ASP A 414 -4.48 1.80 -22.33
C ASP A 414 -5.85 2.20 -22.90
N ILE A 415 -6.92 1.84 -22.18
CA ILE A 415 -8.31 2.05 -22.61
C ILE A 415 -8.90 3.28 -21.91
N ASP A 416 -9.27 4.27 -22.73
CA ASP A 416 -9.96 5.47 -22.27
C ASP A 416 -11.48 5.26 -22.28
N PHE A 417 -12.15 5.56 -21.16
CA PHE A 417 -13.60 5.63 -21.07
C PHE A 417 -14.07 7.07 -20.86
N CYS A 418 -15.28 7.38 -21.34
CA CYS A 418 -15.95 8.64 -20.99
C CYS A 418 -16.04 8.79 -19.47
N GLN A 419 -15.53 9.92 -18.94
CA GLN A 419 -15.44 10.17 -17.50
C GLN A 419 -16.78 10.02 -16.78
N ASP A 420 -17.86 10.52 -17.38
CA ASP A 420 -19.19 10.57 -16.76
C ASP A 420 -19.86 9.18 -16.63
N ARG A 421 -19.48 8.23 -17.49
CA ARG A 421 -20.09 6.88 -17.54
C ARG A 421 -19.13 5.74 -17.19
N ARG A 422 -17.87 6.05 -16.82
CA ARG A 422 -16.87 5.02 -16.48
C ARG A 422 -17.32 4.13 -15.31
N ASP A 423 -18.06 4.69 -14.35
CA ASP A 423 -18.52 3.96 -13.17
C ASP A 423 -19.56 2.87 -13.52
N GLU A 424 -20.24 2.98 -14.67
CA GLU A 424 -21.10 1.90 -15.18
C GLU A 424 -20.28 0.69 -15.62
N VAL A 425 -19.15 0.92 -16.29
CA VAL A 425 -18.20 -0.12 -16.72
C VAL A 425 -17.58 -0.79 -15.51
N ILE A 426 -17.17 -0.02 -14.51
CA ILE A 426 -16.61 -0.55 -13.26
C ILE A 426 -17.62 -1.45 -12.55
N ARG A 427 -18.87 -1.00 -12.42
CA ARG A 427 -19.95 -1.82 -11.84
C ARG A 427 -20.23 -3.09 -12.65
N TYR A 428 -20.10 -3.05 -13.98
CA TYR A 428 -20.19 -4.24 -14.81
C TYR A 428 -19.08 -5.25 -14.48
N VAL A 429 -17.82 -4.79 -14.44
CA VAL A 429 -16.67 -5.62 -14.10
C VAL A 429 -16.80 -6.20 -12.69
N GLN A 430 -17.23 -5.41 -11.71
CA GLN A 430 -17.53 -5.88 -10.34
C GLN A 430 -18.60 -6.98 -10.31
N ARG A 431 -19.72 -6.80 -11.02
CA ARG A 431 -20.78 -7.82 -11.09
C ARG A 431 -20.30 -9.11 -11.75
N LYS A 432 -19.45 -9.00 -12.77
CA LYS A 432 -18.99 -10.15 -13.56
C LYS A 432 -17.87 -10.94 -12.88
N TYR A 433 -16.89 -10.26 -12.30
CA TYR A 433 -15.68 -10.89 -11.75
C TYR A 433 -15.69 -10.99 -10.22
N GLY A 434 -16.64 -10.36 -9.54
CA GLY A 434 -16.80 -10.38 -8.08
C GLY A 434 -16.42 -9.05 -7.44
N ALA A 435 -17.26 -8.57 -6.52
CA ALA A 435 -17.04 -7.31 -5.81
C ALA A 435 -15.82 -7.36 -4.87
N ASP A 436 -15.43 -8.55 -4.42
CA ASP A 436 -14.26 -8.84 -3.58
C ASP A 436 -12.95 -8.98 -4.38
N ARG A 437 -13.02 -8.94 -5.72
CA ARG A 437 -11.88 -9.15 -6.63
C ARG A 437 -11.56 -7.94 -7.51
N VAL A 438 -12.35 -6.88 -7.40
CA VAL A 438 -12.23 -5.67 -8.22
C VAL A 438 -12.10 -4.45 -7.31
N ALA A 439 -10.97 -3.77 -7.41
CA ALA A 439 -10.67 -2.57 -6.64
C ALA A 439 -9.99 -1.52 -7.52
N HIS A 440 -10.06 -0.26 -7.08
CA HIS A 440 -9.31 0.83 -7.70
C HIS A 440 -7.84 0.82 -7.25
N ILE A 441 -6.96 1.31 -8.11
CA ILE A 441 -5.56 1.55 -7.77
C ILE A 441 -5.44 2.95 -7.18
N ILE A 442 -4.87 3.04 -5.97
CA ILE A 442 -4.65 4.32 -5.30
C ILE A 442 -3.59 5.16 -6.02
N THR A 443 -3.76 6.48 -5.99
CA THR A 443 -2.72 7.43 -6.39
C THR A 443 -2.37 8.33 -5.21
N PHE A 444 -1.08 8.57 -4.99
CA PHE A 444 -0.61 9.39 -3.88
C PHE A 444 -0.32 10.81 -4.35
N GLY A 445 -1.03 11.78 -3.79
CA GLY A 445 -0.70 13.20 -3.95
C GLY A 445 0.60 13.53 -3.23
N LYS A 446 1.59 14.06 -3.96
CA LYS A 446 2.82 14.59 -3.37
C LYS A 446 2.67 16.09 -3.09
N LEU A 447 3.31 16.57 -2.03
CA LEU A 447 3.46 18.00 -1.77
C LEU A 447 4.34 18.64 -2.85
N GLN A 448 3.69 19.20 -3.88
CA GLN A 448 4.36 19.92 -4.96
C GLN A 448 4.94 21.25 -4.44
N ALA A 449 5.94 21.80 -5.13
CA ALA A 449 6.70 22.97 -4.68
C ALA A 449 5.81 24.18 -4.27
N ARG A 450 4.78 24.52 -5.06
CA ARG A 450 3.84 25.59 -4.72
C ARG A 450 2.92 25.23 -3.53
N ALA A 451 2.50 23.98 -3.42
CA ALA A 451 1.62 23.53 -2.34
C ALA A 451 2.36 23.55 -0.99
N VAL A 452 3.58 23.02 -0.95
CA VAL A 452 4.38 23.00 0.30
C VAL A 452 4.70 24.41 0.80
N LEU A 453 5.01 25.36 -0.09
CA LEU A 453 5.21 26.76 0.30
C LEU A 453 3.96 27.38 0.92
N ARG A 454 2.78 27.09 0.36
CA ARG A 454 1.50 27.56 0.90
C ARG A 454 1.21 26.96 2.27
N ASP A 455 1.36 25.66 2.42
CA ASP A 455 1.03 24.95 3.66
C ASP A 455 2.00 25.29 4.79
N VAL A 456 3.30 25.37 4.51
CA VAL A 456 4.32 25.81 5.49
C VAL A 456 4.07 27.26 5.89
N GLY A 457 3.82 28.15 4.92
CA GLY A 457 3.52 29.55 5.21
C GLY A 457 2.30 29.72 6.13
N ARG A 458 1.24 28.93 5.91
CA ARG A 458 0.05 28.90 6.77
C ARG A 458 0.39 28.45 8.19
N VAL A 459 1.16 27.37 8.33
CA VAL A 459 1.52 26.78 9.64
C VAL A 459 2.43 27.70 10.45
N LEU A 460 3.28 28.48 9.78
CA LEU A 460 4.09 29.54 10.36
C LEU A 460 3.30 30.82 10.71
N GLY A 461 1.98 30.85 10.46
CA GLY A 461 1.15 32.02 10.73
C GLY A 461 1.40 33.21 9.79
N LEU A 462 2.04 33.00 8.63
CA LEU A 462 2.33 34.08 7.68
C LEU A 462 1.06 34.52 6.93
N PRO A 463 0.89 35.82 6.66
CA PRO A 463 -0.27 36.31 5.90
C PRO A 463 -0.32 35.72 4.49
N PHE A 464 -1.51 35.31 4.04
CA PHE A 464 -1.73 34.68 2.73
C PHE A 464 -1.10 35.48 1.56
N GLY A 465 -1.25 36.81 1.56
CA GLY A 465 -0.71 37.67 0.50
C GLY A 465 0.81 37.65 0.41
N LEU A 466 1.53 37.45 1.52
CA LEU A 466 2.98 37.28 1.52
C LEU A 466 3.35 35.93 0.90
N VAL A 467 2.69 34.87 1.34
CA VAL A 467 2.94 33.49 0.89
C VAL A 467 2.63 33.35 -0.61
N ASP A 468 1.52 33.92 -1.08
CA ASP A 468 1.13 33.85 -2.51
C ASP A 468 2.13 34.57 -3.43
N ARG A 469 2.72 35.69 -2.98
CA ARG A 469 3.80 36.35 -3.74
C ARG A 469 5.01 35.44 -3.92
N ILE A 470 5.42 34.71 -2.88
CA ILE A 470 6.53 33.76 -2.95
C ILE A 470 6.17 32.59 -3.88
N CYS A 471 4.95 32.05 -3.74
CA CYS A 471 4.49 30.92 -4.55
C CYS A 471 4.41 31.22 -6.05
N LYS A 472 4.22 32.50 -6.44
CA LYS A 472 4.20 32.94 -7.84
C LYS A 472 5.59 33.02 -8.50
N LEU A 473 6.67 32.95 -7.72
CA LEU A 473 8.05 32.95 -8.22
C LEU A 473 8.54 31.55 -8.62
N VAL A 474 7.86 30.51 -8.15
CA VAL A 474 8.04 29.10 -8.54
C VAL A 474 7.14 28.82 -9.72
#